data_AF-A0AAU1YIB7-F1
#
_entry.id   AF-A0AAU1YIB7-F1
#
_cell.length_a   1.000
_cell.length_b   1.000
_cell.length_c   1.000
_cell.angle_alpha   90.00
_cell.angle_beta   90.00
_cell.angle_gamma   90.00
#
_symmetry.space_group_name_H-M   'P 1'
#
loop_
_entity.id
_entity.type
_entity.pdbx_description
1 polymer ?
#
loop_
_entity_poly.entity_id
_entity_poly.type
_entity_poly.pdbx_seq_one_letter_code
_entity_poly.pdbx_strand_id
1 'polypeptide(L)'
;MEDPLSCHPYAAIAAQRLLPVLRNADADEAVRQTAALLAAGCRVVELTTSTPGWAGAVARTVPLTDARGRPALIGVGTVTTAGAARTALDAGAAFLISPHPAPEVREVSRERGAVFIEGGFTPGEIAAAVRFGGAAKVFPAHVGGPRFIRSLKAVLPEALIIPTGGIRPGEVGDWLDAGAAAVGMGDGLPADPGELAAVFAGLARPCCPRCADRAGTERTGTERTGTERTGTERTGTERTGTERTGTERRP
;
A
#
# COMPACT_ATOMS: atom_id res chain seq x y z
N MET A 1 7.15 -11.43 16.68
CA MET A 1 8.10 -11.35 15.56
C MET A 1 7.31 -10.69 14.43
N GLU A 2 7.54 -9.41 14.13
CA GLU A 2 6.79 -8.74 13.07
C GLU A 2 7.09 -9.41 11.73
N ASP A 3 6.04 -9.76 10.99
CA ASP A 3 6.16 -10.34 9.66
C ASP A 3 6.90 -9.34 8.75
N PRO A 4 8.08 -9.67 8.21
CA PRO A 4 8.83 -8.79 7.33
C PRO A 4 8.10 -8.43 6.02
N LEU A 5 6.98 -9.11 5.70
CA LEU A 5 6.08 -8.79 4.58
C LEU A 5 4.90 -7.90 4.98
N SER A 6 4.68 -7.67 6.28
CA SER A 6 3.67 -6.76 6.78
C SER A 6 4.10 -5.31 6.51
N CYS A 7 3.25 -4.55 5.83
CA CYS A 7 3.43 -3.11 5.73
C CYS A 7 2.15 -2.43 6.17
N HIS A 8 2.29 -1.31 6.88
CA HIS A 8 1.14 -0.52 7.29
C HIS A 8 0.32 -0.09 6.05
N PRO A 9 -1.03 -0.10 6.09
CA PRO A 9 -1.86 0.24 4.93
C PRO A 9 -1.48 1.56 4.24
N TYR A 10 -1.13 2.61 4.99
CA TYR A 10 -0.62 3.87 4.44
C TYR A 10 0.62 3.71 3.56
N ALA A 11 1.62 2.95 4.02
CA ALA A 11 2.84 2.70 3.25
C ALA A 11 2.54 1.85 2.01
N ALA A 12 1.63 0.88 2.13
CA ALA A 12 1.20 0.05 1.02
C ALA A 12 0.52 0.88 -0.08
N ILE A 13 -0.42 1.75 0.30
CA ILE A 13 -1.15 2.62 -0.61
C ILE A 13 -0.20 3.59 -1.32
N ALA A 14 0.66 4.28 -0.56
CA ALA A 14 1.63 5.23 -1.13
C ALA A 14 2.65 4.55 -2.06
N ALA A 15 3.05 3.32 -1.74
CA ALA A 15 3.92 2.52 -2.59
C ALA A 15 3.22 2.06 -3.88
N GLN A 16 1.95 1.66 -3.79
CA GLN A 16 1.16 1.21 -4.94
C GLN A 16 0.77 2.37 -5.88
N ARG A 17 0.61 3.58 -5.34
CA ARG A 17 0.25 4.85 -6.04
C ARG A 17 -1.10 4.88 -6.75
N LEU A 18 -1.72 3.74 -7.02
CA LEU A 18 -3.08 3.62 -7.56
C LEU A 18 -3.90 2.73 -6.63
N LEU A 19 -5.01 3.20 -6.11
CA LEU A 19 -5.93 2.46 -5.25
C LEU A 19 -7.20 2.13 -6.05
N PRO A 20 -7.40 0.88 -6.47
CA PRO A 20 -8.66 0.44 -7.08
C PRO A 20 -9.82 0.58 -6.10
N VAL A 21 -10.91 1.17 -6.55
CA VAL A 21 -12.14 1.40 -5.77
C VAL A 21 -13.30 0.64 -6.40
N LEU A 22 -13.60 -0.55 -5.90
CA LEU A 22 -14.55 -1.45 -6.52
C LEU A 22 -15.99 -1.20 -6.06
N ARG A 23 -16.85 -0.91 -7.05
CA ARG A 23 -18.30 -0.83 -6.91
C ARG A 23 -18.93 -1.80 -7.89
N ASN A 24 -19.26 -2.99 -7.40
CA ASN A 24 -19.72 -4.10 -8.23
C ASN A 24 -21.22 -4.36 -8.04
N ALA A 25 -21.78 -5.13 -8.97
CA ALA A 25 -23.18 -5.56 -8.91
C ALA A 25 -23.46 -6.50 -7.72
N ASP A 26 -22.47 -7.30 -7.30
CA ASP A 26 -22.59 -8.26 -6.22
C ASP A 26 -21.23 -8.67 -5.64
N ALA A 27 -21.27 -9.51 -4.61
CA ALA A 27 -20.10 -10.01 -3.91
C ALA A 27 -19.21 -10.94 -4.74
N ASP A 28 -19.77 -11.73 -5.66
CA ASP A 28 -19.00 -12.66 -6.48
C ASP A 28 -18.15 -11.90 -7.52
N GLU A 29 -18.73 -10.88 -8.14
CA GLU A 29 -17.99 -9.99 -9.03
C GLU A 29 -16.90 -9.22 -8.28
N ALA A 30 -17.18 -8.72 -7.08
CA ALA A 30 -16.17 -8.06 -6.26
C ALA A 30 -14.99 -8.98 -5.93
N VAL A 31 -15.26 -10.25 -5.60
CA VAL A 31 -14.21 -11.26 -5.33
C VAL A 31 -13.40 -11.56 -6.59
N ARG A 32 -14.06 -11.76 -7.74
CA ARG A 32 -13.39 -12.00 -9.04
C ARG A 32 -12.47 -10.85 -9.42
N GLN A 33 -12.97 -9.61 -9.38
CA GLN A 33 -12.17 -8.45 -9.73
C GLN A 33 -11.02 -8.21 -8.75
N THR A 34 -11.25 -8.43 -7.45
CA THR A 34 -10.17 -8.35 -6.46
C THR A 34 -9.08 -9.36 -6.75
N ALA A 35 -9.42 -10.61 -7.05
CA ALA A 35 -8.44 -11.64 -7.40
C ALA A 35 -7.64 -11.27 -8.66
N ALA A 36 -8.30 -10.71 -9.69
CA ALA A 36 -7.64 -10.25 -10.91
C ALA A 36 -6.64 -9.10 -10.62
N LEU A 37 -7.03 -8.13 -9.80
CA LEU A 37 -6.14 -7.04 -9.36
C LEU A 37 -4.93 -7.59 -8.61
N LEU A 38 -5.14 -8.51 -7.67
CA LEU A 38 -4.07 -9.12 -6.89
C LEU A 38 -3.08 -9.87 -7.77
N ALA A 39 -3.58 -10.63 -8.76
CA ALA A 39 -2.75 -11.31 -9.76
C ALA A 39 -1.98 -10.34 -10.67
N ALA A 40 -2.52 -9.14 -10.92
CA ALA A 40 -1.84 -8.08 -11.67
C ALA A 40 -0.77 -7.32 -10.85
N GLY A 41 -0.52 -7.71 -9.60
CA GLY A 41 0.50 -7.10 -8.73
C GLY A 41 0.00 -5.95 -7.86
N CYS A 42 -1.32 -5.70 -7.86
CA CYS A 42 -1.97 -4.90 -6.82
C CYS A 42 -1.91 -5.65 -5.48
N ARG A 43 -1.77 -4.93 -4.38
CA ARG A 43 -1.85 -5.48 -3.01
C ARG A 43 -3.00 -4.88 -2.22
N VAL A 44 -3.34 -3.61 -2.50
CA VAL A 44 -4.32 -2.83 -1.75
C VAL A 44 -5.55 -2.56 -2.61
N VAL A 45 -6.74 -2.94 -2.14
CA VAL A 45 -8.01 -2.77 -2.87
C VAL A 45 -9.05 -2.17 -1.92
N GLU A 46 -9.81 -1.16 -2.37
CA GLU A 46 -10.96 -0.59 -1.65
C GLU A 46 -12.26 -1.22 -2.20
N LEU A 47 -12.92 -2.09 -1.42
CA LEU A 47 -14.29 -2.55 -1.72
C LEU A 47 -15.30 -1.55 -1.15
N THR A 48 -16.41 -1.28 -1.84
CA THR A 48 -17.38 -0.28 -1.37
C THR A 48 -18.61 -0.91 -0.70
N THR A 49 -19.15 -0.25 0.34
CA THR A 49 -20.41 -0.68 1.01
C THR A 49 -21.64 -0.64 0.09
N SER A 50 -21.53 0.02 -1.06
CA SER A 50 -22.56 0.02 -2.10
C SER A 50 -22.66 -1.29 -2.89
N THR A 51 -21.67 -2.18 -2.81
CA THR A 51 -21.74 -3.50 -3.43
C THR A 51 -22.68 -4.38 -2.60
N PRO A 52 -23.76 -4.95 -3.16
CA PRO A 52 -24.60 -5.92 -2.46
C PRO A 52 -23.77 -7.11 -1.96
N GLY A 53 -23.90 -7.45 -0.68
CA GLY A 53 -23.12 -8.52 -0.06
C GLY A 53 -21.64 -8.18 0.19
N TRP A 54 -21.26 -6.89 0.20
CA TRP A 54 -19.87 -6.44 0.38
C TRP A 54 -19.15 -7.09 1.57
N ALA A 55 -19.83 -7.33 2.71
CA ALA A 55 -19.19 -7.93 3.89
C ALA A 55 -18.71 -9.37 3.61
N GLY A 56 -19.49 -10.14 2.84
CA GLY A 56 -19.09 -11.46 2.38
C GLY A 56 -17.94 -11.40 1.36
N ALA A 57 -17.91 -10.38 0.49
CA ALA A 57 -16.80 -10.16 -0.42
C ALA A 57 -15.50 -9.84 0.33
N VAL A 58 -15.55 -9.01 1.37
CA VAL A 58 -14.40 -8.70 2.23
C VAL A 58 -13.88 -9.99 2.88
N ALA A 59 -14.76 -10.75 3.55
CA ALA A 59 -14.36 -11.98 4.24
C ALA A 59 -13.72 -13.02 3.29
N ARG A 60 -14.14 -13.06 2.02
CA ARG A 60 -13.58 -13.96 0.98
C ARG A 60 -12.30 -13.45 0.34
N THR A 61 -12.01 -12.16 0.39
CA THR A 61 -10.84 -11.55 -0.27
C THR A 61 -9.68 -11.30 0.69
N VAL A 62 -9.94 -11.06 1.97
CA VAL A 62 -8.90 -10.87 3.00
C VAL A 62 -7.88 -12.03 3.06
N PRO A 63 -8.26 -13.31 2.90
CA PRO A 63 -7.30 -14.42 2.93
C PRO A 63 -6.41 -14.52 1.68
N LEU A 64 -6.66 -13.73 0.64
CA LEU A 64 -5.93 -13.81 -0.62
C LEU A 64 -4.53 -13.19 -0.52
N THR A 65 -3.68 -13.50 -1.49
CA THR A 65 -2.34 -12.94 -1.64
C THR A 65 -2.17 -12.30 -3.01
N ASP A 66 -1.28 -11.30 -3.10
CA ASP A 66 -0.89 -10.72 -4.38
C ASP A 66 0.04 -11.64 -5.19
N ALA A 67 0.38 -11.23 -6.41
CA ALA A 67 1.29 -11.96 -7.30
C ALA A 67 2.68 -12.26 -6.70
N ARG A 68 3.05 -11.63 -5.58
CA ARG A 68 4.33 -11.84 -4.86
C ARG A 68 4.14 -12.66 -3.59
N GLY A 69 2.97 -13.25 -3.38
CA GLY A 69 2.63 -14.04 -2.20
C GLY A 69 2.46 -13.22 -0.92
N ARG A 70 2.31 -11.88 -1.02
CA ARG A 70 2.09 -11.03 0.15
C ARG A 70 0.61 -10.98 0.50
N PRO A 71 0.24 -10.90 1.80
CA PRO A 71 -1.15 -10.75 2.19
C PRO A 71 -1.81 -9.53 1.53
N ALA A 72 -3.00 -9.75 0.99
CA ALA A 72 -3.84 -8.68 0.47
C ALA A 72 -4.23 -7.70 1.59
N LEU A 73 -4.31 -6.41 1.25
CA LEU A 73 -4.79 -5.38 2.15
C LEU A 73 -6.14 -4.88 1.61
N ILE A 74 -7.20 -5.55 2.03
CA ILE A 74 -8.57 -5.22 1.63
C ILE A 74 -9.11 -4.15 2.56
N GLY A 75 -9.45 -2.99 2.03
CA GLY A 75 -10.16 -1.95 2.75
C GLY A 75 -11.62 -1.85 2.35
N VAL A 76 -12.41 -1.17 3.17
CA VAL A 76 -13.82 -0.90 2.89
C VAL A 76 -14.08 0.60 2.79
N GLY A 77 -14.54 1.03 1.63
CA GLY A 77 -14.92 2.39 1.31
C GLY A 77 -16.42 2.67 1.40
N THR A 78 -16.79 3.94 1.42
CA THR A 78 -18.18 4.38 1.64
C THR A 78 -18.70 3.97 3.04
N VAL A 79 -17.80 3.88 4.02
CA VAL A 79 -18.15 3.60 5.41
C VAL A 79 -18.46 4.92 6.11
N THR A 80 -19.72 5.14 6.48
CA THR A 80 -20.20 6.41 7.07
C THR A 80 -20.88 6.23 8.42
N THR A 81 -21.13 5.00 8.86
CA THR A 81 -21.81 4.68 10.13
C THR A 81 -20.95 3.77 10.99
N ALA A 82 -21.14 3.83 12.31
CA ALA A 82 -20.43 2.95 13.23
C ALA A 82 -20.72 1.46 12.98
N GLY A 83 -21.95 1.12 12.57
CA GLY A 83 -22.35 -0.25 12.25
C GLY A 83 -21.57 -0.82 11.06
N ALA A 84 -21.49 -0.07 9.96
CA ALA A 84 -20.72 -0.49 8.79
C ALA A 84 -19.22 -0.62 9.11
N ALA A 85 -18.68 0.29 9.93
CA ALA A 85 -17.30 0.22 10.39
C ALA A 85 -17.00 -1.06 11.18
N ARG A 86 -17.85 -1.40 12.17
CA ARG A 86 -17.72 -2.64 12.95
C ARG A 86 -17.80 -3.86 12.05
N THR A 87 -18.82 -3.96 11.20
CA THR A 87 -18.99 -5.09 10.27
C THR A 87 -17.78 -5.26 9.35
N ALA A 88 -17.21 -4.16 8.83
CA ALA A 88 -16.03 -4.23 7.97
C ALA A 88 -14.80 -4.76 8.73
N LEU A 89 -14.56 -4.27 9.94
CA LEU A 89 -13.43 -4.71 10.77
C LEU A 89 -13.60 -6.17 11.23
N ASP A 90 -14.82 -6.58 11.59
CA ASP A 90 -15.13 -7.96 11.98
C ASP A 90 -14.98 -8.93 10.79
N ALA A 91 -15.20 -8.47 9.56
CA ALA A 91 -14.91 -9.22 8.34
C ALA A 91 -13.42 -9.27 7.97
N GLY A 92 -12.55 -8.59 8.73
CA GLY A 92 -11.10 -8.60 8.54
C GLY A 92 -10.55 -7.47 7.66
N ALA A 93 -11.31 -6.41 7.41
CA ALA A 93 -10.81 -5.26 6.65
C ALA A 93 -9.55 -4.65 7.27
N ALA A 94 -8.54 -4.40 6.45
CA ALA A 94 -7.26 -3.81 6.86
C ALA A 94 -7.35 -2.30 7.12
N PHE A 95 -8.31 -1.62 6.50
CA PHE A 95 -8.55 -0.19 6.67
C PHE A 95 -9.98 0.20 6.26
N LEU A 96 -10.43 1.36 6.73
CA LEU A 96 -11.73 1.94 6.41
C LEU A 96 -11.54 3.25 5.62
N ILE A 97 -12.50 3.57 4.75
CA ILE A 97 -12.53 4.81 3.97
C ILE A 97 -13.95 5.39 3.96
N SER A 98 -14.07 6.69 4.19
CA SER A 98 -15.32 7.45 3.99
C SER A 98 -15.17 8.43 2.83
N PRO A 99 -16.26 8.84 2.15
CA PRO A 99 -16.19 9.84 1.09
C PRO A 99 -16.19 11.28 1.64
N HIS A 100 -16.63 11.47 2.89
CA HIS A 100 -16.77 12.75 3.59
C HIS A 100 -16.55 12.54 5.10
N PRO A 101 -16.54 13.61 5.93
CA PRO A 101 -16.38 13.45 7.37
C PRO A 101 -17.40 12.48 7.97
N ALA A 102 -16.93 11.56 8.81
CA ALA A 102 -17.74 10.50 9.41
C ALA A 102 -17.32 10.28 10.88
N PRO A 103 -17.80 11.14 11.81
CA PRO A 103 -17.39 11.11 13.22
C PRO A 103 -17.62 9.75 13.90
N GLU A 104 -18.75 9.10 13.63
CA GLU A 104 -19.05 7.76 14.15
C GLU A 104 -18.00 6.71 13.77
N VAL A 105 -17.43 6.82 12.56
CA VAL A 105 -16.39 5.92 12.07
C VAL A 105 -15.05 6.23 12.73
N ARG A 106 -14.76 7.51 13.02
CA ARG A 106 -13.57 7.90 13.80
C ARG A 106 -13.57 7.25 15.19
N GLU A 107 -14.72 7.25 15.86
CA GLU A 107 -14.87 6.64 17.19
C GLU A 107 -14.56 5.14 17.15
N VAL A 108 -15.22 4.40 16.26
CA VAL A 108 -14.97 2.95 16.09
C VAL A 108 -13.52 2.67 15.71
N SER A 109 -12.94 3.48 14.82
CA SER A 109 -11.57 3.28 14.36
C SER A 109 -10.57 3.47 15.49
N ARG A 110 -10.77 4.49 16.34
CA ARG A 110 -9.95 4.71 17.54
C ARG A 110 -10.09 3.57 18.55
N GLU A 111 -11.32 3.12 18.81
CA GLU A 111 -11.60 2.00 19.72
C GLU A 111 -10.94 0.70 19.28
N ARG A 112 -10.92 0.43 17.97
CA ARG A 112 -10.41 -0.80 17.38
C ARG A 112 -8.94 -0.71 16.94
N GLY A 113 -8.30 0.46 17.09
CA GLY A 113 -6.95 0.72 16.58
C GLY A 113 -6.83 0.57 15.06
N ALA A 114 -7.93 0.80 14.33
CA ALA A 114 -8.00 0.57 12.90
C ALA A 114 -7.54 1.79 12.10
N VAL A 115 -6.95 1.53 10.92
CA VAL A 115 -6.62 2.57 9.96
C VAL A 115 -7.92 3.11 9.35
N PHE A 116 -8.11 4.42 9.44
CA PHE A 116 -9.22 5.12 8.80
C PHE A 116 -8.69 6.28 7.94
N ILE A 117 -9.07 6.28 6.66
CA ILE A 117 -8.81 7.36 5.72
C ILE A 117 -10.12 8.09 5.51
N GLU A 118 -10.31 9.15 6.26
CA GLU A 118 -11.53 9.93 6.18
C GLU A 118 -11.53 10.81 4.93
N GLY A 119 -12.69 10.91 4.28
CA GLY A 119 -12.90 11.77 3.13
C GLY A 119 -13.26 13.20 3.50
N GLY A 120 -13.01 14.11 2.56
CA GLY A 120 -13.48 15.49 2.60
C GLY A 120 -13.21 16.18 1.26
N PHE A 121 -13.65 17.43 1.13
CA PHE A 121 -13.35 18.23 -0.05
C PHE A 121 -12.68 19.55 0.30
N THR A 122 -13.06 20.19 1.40
CA THR A 122 -12.53 21.50 1.77
C THR A 122 -11.19 21.38 2.52
N PRO A 123 -10.31 22.41 2.48
CA PRO A 123 -9.07 22.38 3.26
C PRO A 123 -9.26 22.13 4.76
N GLY A 124 -10.36 22.61 5.35
CA GLY A 124 -10.69 22.39 6.76
C GLY A 124 -11.02 20.93 7.06
N GLU A 125 -11.85 20.29 6.24
CA GLU A 125 -12.19 18.87 6.37
C GLU A 125 -10.94 17.99 6.17
N ILE A 126 -10.15 18.27 5.14
CA ILE A 126 -8.92 17.54 4.85
C ILE A 126 -7.92 17.69 5.99
N ALA A 127 -7.75 18.90 6.53
CA ALA A 127 -6.87 19.11 7.68
C ALA A 127 -7.36 18.35 8.92
N ALA A 128 -8.68 18.26 9.16
CA ALA A 128 -9.23 17.49 10.27
C ALA A 128 -8.99 15.98 10.09
N ALA A 129 -9.22 15.44 8.90
CA ALA A 129 -8.94 14.05 8.56
C ALA A 129 -7.46 13.69 8.73
N VAL A 130 -6.56 14.55 8.24
CA VAL A 130 -5.11 14.38 8.39
C VAL A 130 -4.69 14.45 9.87
N ARG A 131 -5.27 15.33 10.69
CA ARG A 131 -4.96 15.35 12.14
C ARG A 131 -5.41 14.07 12.84
N PHE A 132 -6.47 13.42 12.35
CA PHE A 132 -6.96 12.18 12.93
C PHE A 132 -6.07 10.98 12.57
N GLY A 133 -5.72 10.80 11.29
CA GLY A 133 -5.05 9.58 10.82
C GLY A 133 -3.75 9.79 10.02
N GLY A 134 -3.34 11.03 9.74
CA GLY A 134 -2.20 11.34 8.88
C GLY A 134 -2.49 11.25 7.37
N ALA A 135 -3.68 10.76 7.00
CA ALA A 135 -4.13 10.61 5.62
C ALA A 135 -5.55 11.15 5.44
N ALA A 136 -5.87 11.58 4.21
CA ALA A 136 -7.22 12.00 3.84
C ALA A 136 -7.55 11.65 2.39
N LYS A 137 -8.81 11.27 2.16
CA LYS A 137 -9.38 11.13 0.82
C LYS A 137 -9.94 12.48 0.36
N VAL A 138 -9.56 12.93 -0.82
CA VAL A 138 -10.18 14.12 -1.44
C VAL A 138 -11.24 13.63 -2.40
N PHE A 139 -12.51 13.94 -2.12
CA PHE A 139 -13.63 13.46 -2.91
C PHE A 139 -14.75 14.51 -3.00
N PRO A 140 -15.34 14.76 -4.19
CA PRO A 140 -14.92 14.25 -5.51
C PRO A 140 -13.75 15.07 -6.08
N ALA A 141 -12.65 14.40 -6.41
CA ALA A 141 -11.39 15.08 -6.76
C ALA A 141 -11.48 15.90 -8.05
N HIS A 142 -12.14 15.41 -9.10
CA HIS A 142 -12.22 16.08 -10.40
C HIS A 142 -12.72 17.53 -10.35
N VAL A 143 -13.53 17.89 -9.34
CA VAL A 143 -14.03 19.26 -9.14
C VAL A 143 -12.89 20.25 -8.86
N GLY A 144 -11.89 19.84 -8.07
CA GLY A 144 -10.74 20.68 -7.74
C GLY A 144 -9.54 20.50 -8.68
N GLY A 145 -9.42 19.32 -9.29
CA GLY A 145 -8.31 18.96 -10.16
C GLY A 145 -6.95 18.87 -9.44
N PRO A 146 -5.86 18.56 -10.17
CA PRO A 146 -4.51 18.50 -9.60
C PRO A 146 -4.04 19.82 -8.96
N ARG A 147 -4.55 20.97 -9.43
CA ARG A 147 -4.24 22.28 -8.83
C ARG A 147 -4.70 22.35 -7.38
N PHE A 148 -5.88 21.80 -7.07
CA PHE A 148 -6.37 21.78 -5.69
C PHE A 148 -5.51 20.92 -4.77
N ILE A 149 -5.01 19.78 -5.27
CA ILE A 149 -4.08 18.93 -4.52
C ILE A 149 -2.78 19.67 -4.20
N ARG A 150 -2.20 20.40 -5.17
CA ARG A 150 -1.02 21.26 -4.92
C ARG A 150 -1.28 22.29 -3.83
N SER A 151 -2.45 22.95 -3.86
CA SER A 151 -2.83 23.91 -2.82
C SER A 151 -2.93 23.26 -1.44
N LEU A 152 -3.50 22.06 -1.32
CA LEU A 152 -3.55 21.31 -0.06
C LEU A 152 -2.14 20.94 0.41
N LYS A 153 -1.28 20.45 -0.49
CA LYS A 153 0.11 20.05 -0.17
C LYS A 153 0.97 21.23 0.27
N ALA A 154 0.71 22.45 -0.20
CA ALA A 154 1.41 23.65 0.26
C ALA A 154 1.18 23.95 1.75
N VAL A 155 0.04 23.57 2.31
CA VAL A 155 -0.30 23.77 3.73
C VAL A 155 -0.22 22.50 4.57
N LEU A 156 -0.23 21.33 3.94
CA LEU A 156 -0.15 20.00 4.56
C LEU A 156 0.94 19.15 3.85
N PRO A 157 2.23 19.54 3.96
CA PRO A 157 3.32 18.95 3.18
C PRO A 157 3.54 17.45 3.46
N GLU A 158 3.27 17.01 4.69
CA GLU A 158 3.45 15.60 5.09
C GLU A 158 2.18 14.75 4.93
N ALA A 159 1.03 15.35 4.60
CA ALA A 159 -0.23 14.62 4.52
C ALA A 159 -0.24 13.61 3.37
N LEU A 160 -0.73 12.40 3.66
CA LEU A 160 -1.05 11.41 2.63
C LEU A 160 -2.42 11.73 2.04
N ILE A 161 -2.41 12.41 0.89
CA ILE A 161 -3.64 12.82 0.19
C ILE A 161 -3.95 11.82 -0.93
N ILE A 162 -5.17 11.29 -0.93
CA ILE A 162 -5.66 10.30 -1.89
C ILE A 162 -6.86 10.90 -2.64
N PRO A 163 -6.66 11.64 -3.75
CA PRO A 163 -7.75 12.09 -4.61
C PRO A 163 -8.51 10.91 -5.20
N THR A 164 -9.83 10.98 -5.21
CA THR A 164 -10.72 9.95 -5.78
C THR A 164 -11.95 10.61 -6.41
N GLY A 165 -12.44 10.03 -7.51
CA GLY A 165 -13.72 10.39 -8.13
C GLY A 165 -13.56 11.27 -9.38
N GLY A 166 -13.91 10.70 -10.53
CA GLY A 166 -13.87 11.37 -11.83
C GLY A 166 -12.46 11.52 -12.43
N ILE A 167 -11.51 10.66 -12.05
CA ILE A 167 -10.13 10.69 -12.54
C ILE A 167 -9.97 9.65 -13.64
N ARG A 168 -9.42 10.05 -14.80
CA ARG A 168 -9.19 9.16 -15.93
C ARG A 168 -7.81 8.48 -15.86
N PRO A 169 -7.62 7.29 -16.46
CA PRO A 169 -6.33 6.59 -16.47
C PRO A 169 -5.15 7.44 -16.94
N GLY A 170 -5.33 8.20 -18.03
CA GLY A 170 -4.28 9.08 -18.56
C GLY A 170 -3.90 10.27 -17.68
N GLU A 171 -4.68 10.56 -16.63
CA GLU A 171 -4.44 11.70 -15.74
C GLU A 171 -3.70 11.30 -14.45
N VAL A 172 -3.56 10.01 -14.17
CA VAL A 172 -2.99 9.51 -12.90
C VAL A 172 -1.62 10.14 -12.62
N GLY A 173 -0.76 10.29 -13.65
CA GLY A 173 0.52 10.97 -13.53
C GLY A 173 0.40 12.41 -13.01
N ASP A 174 -0.53 13.20 -13.56
CA ASP A 174 -0.72 14.61 -13.18
C ASP A 174 -1.15 14.78 -11.71
N TRP A 175 -1.98 13.86 -11.20
CA TRP A 175 -2.41 13.85 -9.80
C TRP A 175 -1.26 13.49 -8.87
N LEU A 176 -0.45 12.51 -9.28
CA LEU A 176 0.71 12.07 -8.56
C LEU A 176 1.81 13.15 -8.52
N ASP A 177 2.05 13.85 -9.62
CA ASP A 177 2.98 14.98 -9.72
C ASP A 177 2.48 16.22 -8.94
N ALA A 178 1.17 16.35 -8.74
CA ALA A 178 0.59 17.33 -7.84
C ALA A 178 0.82 17.04 -6.34
N GLY A 179 1.43 15.90 -6.01
CA GLY A 179 1.77 15.50 -4.64
C GLY A 179 0.74 14.57 -3.98
N ALA A 180 -0.16 13.96 -4.76
CA ALA A 180 -0.97 12.86 -4.26
C ALA A 180 -0.09 11.67 -3.86
N ALA A 181 -0.39 11.05 -2.72
CA ALA A 181 0.30 9.85 -2.27
C ALA A 181 -0.10 8.63 -3.12
N ALA A 182 -1.39 8.57 -3.47
CA ALA A 182 -1.96 7.62 -4.40
C ALA A 182 -3.22 8.21 -5.04
N VAL A 183 -3.69 7.62 -6.13
CA VAL A 183 -4.94 8.01 -6.80
C VAL A 183 -5.97 6.91 -6.61
N GLY A 184 -7.14 7.25 -6.07
CA GLY A 184 -8.29 6.34 -6.02
C GLY A 184 -9.02 6.31 -7.36
N MET A 185 -9.19 5.12 -7.94
CA MET A 185 -9.80 4.94 -9.26
C MET A 185 -10.87 3.86 -9.20
N GLY A 186 -12.12 4.24 -9.49
CA GLY A 186 -13.24 3.29 -9.55
C GLY A 186 -13.49 2.73 -10.94
N ASP A 187 -13.31 3.55 -11.97
CA ASP A 187 -13.56 3.20 -13.37
C ASP A 187 -12.30 3.41 -14.21
N GLY A 188 -12.22 2.72 -15.35
CA GLY A 188 -11.15 2.91 -16.34
C GLY A 188 -9.91 2.03 -16.14
N LEU A 189 -9.91 1.11 -15.17
CA LEU A 189 -8.89 0.08 -15.09
C LEU A 189 -9.03 -0.89 -16.29
N PRO A 190 -7.93 -1.27 -16.96
CA PRO A 190 -7.98 -2.23 -18.06
C PRO A 190 -8.58 -3.57 -17.63
N ALA A 191 -9.39 -4.17 -18.49
CA ALA A 191 -9.89 -5.52 -18.29
C ALA A 191 -8.87 -6.60 -18.68
N ASP A 192 -7.97 -6.27 -19.62
CA ASP A 192 -6.89 -7.18 -20.01
C ASP A 192 -5.88 -7.34 -18.85
N PRO A 193 -5.58 -8.58 -18.41
CA PRO A 193 -4.66 -8.81 -17.30
C PRO A 193 -3.24 -8.29 -17.54
N GLY A 194 -2.76 -8.34 -18.79
CA GLY A 194 -1.42 -7.88 -19.15
C GLY A 194 -1.31 -6.36 -19.08
N GLU A 195 -2.29 -5.64 -19.63
CA GLU A 195 -2.39 -4.19 -19.52
C GLU A 195 -2.55 -3.73 -18.07
N LEU A 196 -3.40 -4.41 -17.30
CA LEU A 196 -3.60 -4.12 -15.88
C LEU A 196 -2.30 -4.30 -15.07
N ALA A 197 -1.57 -5.39 -15.33
CA ALA A 197 -0.27 -5.63 -14.70
C ALA A 197 0.77 -4.56 -15.09
N ALA A 198 0.78 -4.13 -16.36
CA ALA A 198 1.67 -3.07 -16.83
C ALA A 198 1.39 -1.73 -16.12
N VAL A 199 0.12 -1.39 -15.86
CA VAL A 199 -0.26 -0.19 -15.10
C VAL A 199 0.34 -0.21 -13.70
N PHE A 200 0.15 -1.30 -12.94
CA PHE A 200 0.70 -1.40 -11.59
C PHE A 200 2.23 -1.44 -11.58
N ALA A 201 2.85 -2.15 -12.51
CA ALA A 201 4.30 -2.21 -12.63
C ALA A 201 4.93 -0.84 -12.93
N GLY A 202 4.29 -0.01 -13.76
CA GLY A 202 4.78 1.32 -14.11
C GLY A 202 4.64 2.35 -12.98
N LEU A 203 3.72 2.14 -12.03
CA LEU A 203 3.45 3.08 -10.95
C LEU A 203 4.09 2.68 -9.62
N ALA A 204 4.20 1.38 -9.34
CA ALA A 204 4.56 0.88 -8.02
C ALA A 204 6.00 1.26 -7.62
N ARG A 205 6.16 1.55 -6.32
CA ARG A 205 7.43 1.79 -5.65
C ARG A 205 7.60 0.81 -4.48
N PRO A 206 8.82 0.61 -3.97
CA PRO A 206 9.01 -0.19 -2.76
C PRO A 206 8.33 0.44 -1.54
N CYS A 207 7.65 -0.38 -0.73
CA CYS A 207 7.05 0.06 0.54
C CYS A 207 8.07 0.47 1.61
N CYS A 208 9.23 -0.18 1.60
CA CYS A 208 10.36 0.10 2.47
C CYS A 208 11.62 -0.48 1.81
N PRO A 209 12.84 -0.17 2.32
CA PRO A 209 14.09 -0.72 1.78
C PRO A 209 14.09 -2.25 1.72
N ARG A 210 13.54 -2.91 2.75
CA ARG A 210 13.43 -4.39 2.80
C ARG A 210 12.49 -4.96 1.72
N CYS A 211 11.48 -4.19 1.29
CA CYS A 211 10.62 -4.55 0.16
C CYS A 211 11.36 -4.43 -1.18
N ALA A 212 12.40 -3.59 -1.28
CA ALA A 212 13.12 -3.32 -2.51
C ALA A 212 14.09 -4.46 -2.89
N ASP A 213 14.78 -5.02 -1.89
CA ASP A 213 15.83 -6.04 -2.08
C ASP A 213 15.32 -7.37 -2.67
N ARG A 214 14.00 -7.61 -2.67
CA ARG A 214 13.38 -8.80 -3.28
C ARG A 214 12.75 -8.53 -4.66
N ALA A 215 12.66 -7.27 -5.08
CA ALA A 215 12.25 -6.93 -6.44
C ALA A 215 13.39 -7.12 -7.46
N GLY A 216 14.62 -7.39 -6.99
CA GLY A 216 15.81 -7.62 -7.82
C GLY A 216 16.42 -9.00 -7.58
N THR A 217 16.58 -9.74 -8.67
CA THR A 217 17.34 -11.01 -8.83
C THR A 217 16.76 -12.25 -8.16
N GLU A 218 15.98 -13.02 -8.93
CA GLU A 218 16.19 -14.46 -8.95
C GLU A 218 17.66 -14.69 -9.34
N ARG A 219 18.54 -14.85 -8.35
CA ARG A 219 19.81 -15.50 -8.60
C ARG A 219 19.47 -16.96 -8.82
N THR A 220 19.44 -17.38 -10.08
CA THR A 220 19.62 -18.77 -10.48
C THR A 220 21.00 -19.21 -10.00
N GLY A 221 21.08 -19.58 -8.73
CA GLY A 221 22.22 -20.28 -8.16
C GLY A 221 22.27 -21.64 -8.82
N THR A 222 23.04 -21.76 -9.89
CA THR A 222 23.51 -23.06 -10.37
C THR A 222 24.28 -23.68 -9.21
N GLU A 223 23.80 -24.84 -8.74
CA GLU A 223 24.49 -25.65 -7.75
C GLU A 223 25.95 -25.83 -8.19
N ARG A 224 26.89 -25.32 -7.39
CA ARG A 224 28.29 -25.69 -7.52
C ARG A 224 28.42 -27.10 -6.97
N THR A 225 28.38 -28.09 -7.85
CA THR A 225 28.90 -29.42 -7.56
C THR A 225 30.40 -29.28 -7.26
N GLY A 226 30.75 -29.32 -5.99
CA GLY A 226 32.13 -29.35 -5.53
C GLY A 226 32.78 -30.65 -5.98
N THR A 227 33.70 -30.58 -6.94
CA THR A 227 34.62 -31.68 -7.21
C THR A 227 35.76 -31.58 -6.22
N GLU A 228 35.92 -32.60 -5.37
CA GLU A 228 37.08 -32.75 -4.51
C GLU A 228 38.36 -32.69 -5.35
N ARG A 229 39.29 -31.81 -4.96
CA ARG A 229 40.67 -31.86 -5.43
C ARG A 229 41.55 -32.24 -4.26
N THR A 230 42.01 -33.49 -4.28
CA THR A 230 43.18 -33.97 -3.57
C THR A 230 44.42 -33.20 -4.06
N GLY A 231 45.22 -32.70 -3.13
CA GLY A 231 46.38 -31.85 -3.44
C GLY A 231 47.31 -31.68 -2.24
N THR A 232 48.20 -32.66 -2.12
CA THR A 232 49.55 -32.73 -1.55
C THR A 232 50.09 -31.61 -0.63
N GLU A 233 50.67 -32.07 0.48
CA GLU A 233 51.46 -31.36 1.48
C GLU A 233 52.53 -30.42 0.91
N ARG A 234 52.69 -29.25 1.57
CA ARG A 234 53.97 -28.53 1.64
C ARG A 234 54.19 -28.02 3.06
N THR A 235 55.24 -28.55 3.66
CA THR A 235 55.92 -28.09 4.87
C THR A 235 56.56 -26.71 4.68
N GLY A 236 56.52 -25.85 5.69
CA GLY A 236 57.25 -24.58 5.67
C GLY A 236 57.08 -23.68 6.90
N THR A 237 57.89 -23.94 7.92
CA THR A 237 58.57 -23.02 8.88
C THR A 237 57.83 -21.84 9.53
N GLU A 238 57.85 -21.89 10.86
CA GLU A 238 57.58 -20.83 11.82
C GLU A 238 58.38 -19.53 11.58
N ARG A 239 57.75 -18.38 11.82
CA ARG A 239 58.44 -17.19 12.34
C ARG A 239 57.59 -16.49 13.38
N THR A 240 58.14 -16.44 14.58
CA THR A 240 57.76 -15.60 15.72
C THR A 240 58.05 -14.12 15.43
N GLY A 241 57.23 -13.21 15.96
CA GLY A 241 57.35 -11.77 15.72
C GLY A 241 56.52 -10.93 16.69
N THR A 242 57.14 -10.69 17.83
CA THR A 242 56.93 -9.80 18.99
C THR A 242 55.99 -8.59 18.89
N GLU A 243 55.27 -8.38 20.00
CA GLU A 243 54.50 -7.19 20.41
C GLU A 243 55.29 -5.87 20.33
N ARG A 244 54.56 -4.77 20.08
CA ARG A 244 54.98 -3.42 20.50
C ARG A 244 53.80 -2.65 21.10
N THR A 245 53.97 -2.30 22.36
CA THR A 245 53.25 -1.30 23.14
C THR A 245 53.74 0.12 22.81
N GLY A 246 52.89 1.12 23.00
CA GLY A 246 53.28 2.55 22.94
C GLY A 246 52.08 3.51 22.95
N THR A 247 51.50 3.82 24.12
CA THR A 247 51.60 5.08 24.92
C THR A 247 50.81 6.30 24.41
N GLU A 248 50.04 6.88 25.33
CA GLU A 248 49.30 8.16 25.28
C GLU A 248 50.11 9.36 24.79
N ARG A 249 49.41 10.40 24.28
CA ARG A 249 49.39 11.75 24.89
C ARG A 249 48.32 12.66 24.28
N ARG A 250 47.58 13.32 25.18
CA ARG A 250 46.68 14.48 25.00
C ARG A 250 47.48 15.76 24.68
N PRO A 251 46.84 16.84 24.19
CA PRO A 251 46.07 17.76 25.07
C PRO A 251 44.55 17.66 24.92
#